data_AF-A0A317GWS3-F1
#
_entry.id   AF-A0A317GWS3-F1
#
_cell.length_a   1.000
_cell.length_b   1.000
_cell.length_c   1.000
_cell.angle_alpha   90.00
_cell.angle_beta   90.00
_cell.angle_gamma   90.00
#
_symmetry.space_group_name_H-M   'P 1'
#
loop_
_entity.id
_entity.type
_entity.pdbx_description
1 polymer ?
#
loop_
_entity_poly.entity_id
_entity_poly.type
_entity_poly.pdbx_seq_one_letter_code
_entity_poly.pdbx_strand_id
1 'polypeptide(L)'
;MPNEIHLNQLNKRLESARSSHSRTLTHIRHSAAGSIEQILCKLCGHPISGLVEDERIERTNKMGDRVILHRALVHVRYPNYRQIRILFDDDSEHSTHLCATCLNKGLTPSQLEILYCCDIAQWLHEDDQGLGPDAQNLFRNAPQLMHRKPKSYYDEKVELG
;
A
#
# COMPACT_ATOMS: atom_id res chain seq x y z
N MET A 1 -13.92 24.96 -1.67
CA MET A 1 -12.59 24.90 -1.03
C MET A 1 -12.75 24.16 0.29
N PRO A 2 -11.99 23.09 0.57
CA PRO A 2 -12.07 22.42 1.87
C PRO A 2 -11.59 23.40 2.95
N ASN A 3 -12.39 23.58 4.01
CA ASN A 3 -12.07 24.47 5.13
C ASN A 3 -10.73 24.07 5.78
N GLU A 4 -9.84 25.02 6.05
CA GLU A 4 -8.54 24.80 6.74
C GLU A 4 -8.67 24.02 8.06
N ILE A 5 -9.84 24.11 8.70
CA ILE A 5 -10.19 23.36 9.92
C ILE A 5 -10.18 21.83 9.66
N HIS A 6 -10.62 21.37 8.49
CA HIS A 6 -10.65 19.95 8.13
C HIS A 6 -9.25 19.40 7.85
N LEU A 7 -8.37 20.16 7.16
CA LEU A 7 -6.98 19.76 6.97
C LEU A 7 -6.23 19.63 8.31
N ASN A 8 -6.48 20.53 9.25
CA ASN A 8 -5.85 20.49 10.57
C ASN A 8 -6.29 19.29 11.40
N GLN A 9 -7.56 18.89 11.33
CA GLN A 9 -8.05 17.68 12.00
C GLN A 9 -7.49 16.41 11.34
N LEU A 10 -7.36 16.42 10.02
CA LEU A 10 -6.77 15.33 9.25
C LEU A 10 -5.29 15.13 9.61
N ASN A 11 -4.51 16.20 9.64
CA ASN A 11 -3.11 16.17 10.01
C ASN A 11 -2.93 15.65 11.44
N LYS A 12 -3.78 16.08 12.39
CA LYS A 12 -3.75 15.56 13.77
C LYS A 12 -4.06 14.05 13.86
N ARG A 13 -5.03 13.56 13.07
CA ARG A 13 -5.36 12.12 13.02
C ARG A 13 -4.20 11.32 12.44
N LEU A 14 -3.60 11.78 11.34
CA LEU A 14 -2.42 11.20 10.72
C LEU A 14 -1.19 11.23 11.65
N GLU A 15 -0.97 12.33 12.38
CA GLU A 15 0.10 12.46 13.37
C GLU A 15 -0.08 11.50 14.55
N SER A 16 -1.31 11.34 15.05
CA SER A 16 -1.59 10.36 16.12
C SER A 16 -1.42 8.91 15.64
N ALA A 17 -1.76 8.62 14.38
CA ALA A 17 -1.54 7.32 13.76
C ALA A 17 -0.03 7.05 13.57
N ARG A 18 0.77 8.08 13.27
CA ARG A 18 2.24 8.01 13.14
C ARG A 18 2.95 7.81 14.49
N SER A 19 2.45 8.39 15.58
CA SER A 19 3.07 8.31 16.90
C SER A 19 2.76 7.03 17.67
N SER A 20 1.63 6.38 17.36
CA SER A 20 1.14 5.23 18.13
C SER A 20 1.72 3.90 17.65
N HIS A 21 1.97 3.72 16.35
CA HIS A 21 2.59 2.54 15.76
C HIS A 21 3.44 2.98 14.56
N SER A 22 4.71 2.60 14.55
CA SER A 22 5.71 2.95 13.53
C SER A 22 5.16 2.93 12.10
N ARG A 23 5.06 4.12 11.49
CA ARG A 23 5.02 4.40 10.05
C ARG A 23 3.90 3.71 9.25
N THR A 24 2.71 4.29 9.32
CA THR A 24 1.46 3.93 8.61
C THR A 24 1.38 4.52 7.19
N LEU A 25 2.22 3.99 6.30
CA LEU A 25 2.04 4.01 4.85
C LEU A 25 2.26 2.56 4.38
N THR A 26 1.72 2.16 3.23
CA THR A 26 2.36 1.05 2.52
C THR A 26 3.79 1.48 2.28
N HIS A 27 4.76 0.91 3.00
CA HIS A 27 6.17 1.20 2.71
C HIS A 27 6.49 0.56 1.39
N ILE A 28 6.38 1.35 0.34
CA ILE A 28 7.01 1.06 -0.92
C ILE A 28 8.47 1.42 -0.72
N ARG A 29 9.33 0.41 -0.57
CA ARG A 29 10.76 0.65 -0.67
C ARG A 29 11.07 0.90 -2.15
N HIS A 30 11.65 2.04 -2.48
CA HIS A 30 12.12 2.31 -3.82
C HIS A 30 13.61 2.05 -3.91
N SER A 31 14.06 1.50 -5.04
CA SER A 31 15.48 1.42 -5.35
C SER A 31 16.01 2.82 -5.68
N ALA A 32 17.34 2.96 -5.76
CA ALA A 32 17.97 4.20 -6.24
C ALA A 32 17.51 4.60 -7.66
N ALA A 33 16.93 3.67 -8.42
CA ALA A 33 16.36 3.91 -9.74
C ALA A 33 14.84 4.19 -9.73
N GLY A 34 14.22 4.31 -8.55
CA GLY A 34 12.80 4.60 -8.39
C GLY A 34 11.84 3.40 -8.52
N SER A 35 12.36 2.18 -8.76
CA SER A 35 11.53 0.98 -8.86
C SER A 35 11.02 0.49 -7.50
N ILE A 36 9.81 -0.05 -7.44
CA ILE A 36 9.25 -0.68 -6.23
C ILE A 36 10.06 -1.94 -5.89
N GLU A 37 10.82 -1.90 -4.80
CA GLU A 37 11.57 -3.02 -4.24
C GLU A 37 10.67 -3.94 -3.42
N GLN A 38 9.84 -3.38 -2.54
CA GLN A 38 9.02 -4.16 -1.59
C GLN A 38 7.75 -3.41 -1.21
N ILE A 39 6.68 -4.15 -0.96
CA ILE A 39 5.43 -3.69 -0.35
C ILE A 39 5.34 -4.31 1.04
N LEU A 40 5.13 -3.48 2.07
CA LEU A 40 5.00 -3.92 3.45
C LEU A 40 3.54 -3.89 3.93
N CYS A 41 3.20 -4.81 4.84
CA CYS A 41 1.92 -4.80 5.54
C CYS A 41 1.77 -3.51 6.35
N LYS A 42 0.68 -2.78 6.10
CA LYS A 42 0.37 -1.48 6.74
C LYS A 42 0.24 -1.53 8.27
N LEU A 43 -0.08 -2.69 8.85
CA LEU A 43 -0.30 -2.84 10.30
C LEU A 43 0.96 -3.29 11.06
N CYS A 44 1.79 -4.15 10.46
CA CYS A 44 2.94 -4.74 11.16
C CYS A 44 4.29 -4.51 10.47
N GLY A 45 4.32 -3.90 9.28
CA GLY A 45 5.53 -3.63 8.51
C GLY A 45 6.19 -4.86 7.88
N HIS A 46 5.59 -6.06 8.01
CA HIS A 46 6.17 -7.26 7.43
C HIS A 46 6.01 -7.27 5.90
N PRO A 47 7.03 -7.67 5.12
CA PRO A 47 6.94 -7.70 3.66
C PRO A 47 5.83 -8.64 3.17
N ILE A 48 5.07 -8.20 2.17
CA ILE A 48 4.00 -8.99 1.53
C ILE A 48 4.18 -9.12 0.01
N SER A 49 5.03 -8.29 -0.60
CA SER A 49 5.49 -8.48 -1.98
C SER A 49 6.84 -7.81 -2.17
N GLY A 50 7.54 -8.15 -3.24
CA GLY A 50 8.78 -7.49 -3.62
C GLY A 50 9.44 -8.07 -4.85
N LEU A 51 10.59 -7.50 -5.21
CA LEU A 51 11.44 -7.97 -6.30
C LEU A 51 12.21 -9.23 -5.88
N VAL A 52 12.10 -10.27 -6.70
CA VAL A 52 12.89 -11.49 -6.61
C VAL A 52 13.59 -11.75 -7.94
N GLU A 53 14.71 -12.44 -7.90
CA GLU A 53 15.40 -12.85 -9.12
C GLU A 53 14.58 -13.90 -9.87
N ASP A 54 14.38 -13.70 -11.17
CA ASP A 54 13.84 -14.74 -12.05
C ASP A 54 14.99 -15.57 -12.60
N GLU A 55 15.21 -16.72 -11.96
CA GLU A 55 16.27 -17.68 -12.33
C GLU A 55 16.12 -18.21 -13.77
N ARG A 56 14.94 -18.05 -14.40
CA ARG A 56 14.71 -18.46 -15.79
C ARG A 56 15.32 -17.49 -16.81
N ILE A 57 15.63 -16.26 -16.39
CA ILE A 57 16.13 -15.20 -17.27
C ILE A 57 17.50 -14.77 -16.79
N GLU A 58 18.50 -15.60 -17.13
CA GLU A 58 19.91 -15.30 -16.92
C GLU A 58 20.61 -15.07 -18.26
N ARG A 59 21.31 -13.95 -18.40
CA ARG A 59 22.16 -13.66 -19.56
C ARG A 59 23.57 -13.37 -19.10
N THR A 60 24.52 -14.08 -19.67
CA THR A 60 25.94 -13.87 -19.39
C THR A 60 26.58 -13.13 -20.56
N ASN A 61 27.22 -11.99 -20.28
CA ASN A 61 27.98 -11.22 -21.26
C ASN A 61 29.45 -11.19 -20.85
N LYS A 62 30.37 -11.51 -21.77
CA LYS A 62 31.80 -11.34 -21.53
C LYS A 62 32.23 -9.96 -22.03
N MET A 63 32.78 -9.13 -21.14
CA MET A 63 33.33 -7.81 -21.46
C MET A 63 34.81 -7.79 -21.06
N GLY A 64 35.69 -8.06 -22.02
CA GLY A 64 37.13 -8.27 -21.78
C GLY A 64 37.38 -9.51 -20.93
N ASP A 65 38.13 -9.34 -19.83
CA ASP A 65 38.41 -10.42 -18.87
C ASP A 65 37.31 -10.59 -17.81
N ARG A 66 36.24 -9.80 -17.88
CA ARG A 66 35.12 -9.87 -16.94
C ARG A 66 33.93 -10.60 -17.54
N VAL A 67 33.28 -11.39 -16.70
CA VAL A 67 31.99 -12.01 -16.97
C VAL A 67 30.93 -11.21 -16.22
N ILE A 68 29.99 -10.62 -16.95
CA ILE A 68 28.86 -9.88 -16.41
C ILE A 68 27.64 -10.78 -16.45
N LEU A 69 27.03 -10.98 -15.29
CA LEU A 69 25.78 -11.72 -15.14
C LEU A 69 24.63 -10.73 -15.08
N HIS A 70 23.69 -10.86 -16.03
CA HIS A 70 22.44 -10.14 -16.02
C HIS A 70 21.33 -11.08 -15.58
N ARG A 71 20.66 -10.74 -14.48
CA ARG A 71 19.47 -11.43 -13.99
C ARG A 71 18.26 -10.51 -14.11
N ALA A 72 17.12 -11.06 -14.49
CA ALA A 72 15.87 -10.32 -14.43
C ALA A 72 15.36 -10.29 -12.98
N LEU A 73 14.79 -9.16 -12.58
CA LEU A 73 14.01 -9.06 -11.34
C LEU A 73 12.53 -9.04 -11.71
N VAL A 74 11.74 -9.86 -11.04
CA VAL A 74 10.28 -9.90 -11.15
C VAL A 74 9.66 -9.53 -9.82
N HIS A 75 8.58 -8.76 -9.86
CA HIS A 75 7.86 -8.38 -8.65
C HIS A 75 6.80 -9.45 -8.34
N VAL A 76 6.94 -10.14 -7.20
CA VAL A 76 6.07 -11.25 -6.79
C VAL A 76 5.33 -10.93 -5.49
N ARG A 77 4.14 -11.52 -5.33
CA ARG A 77 3.41 -11.53 -4.06
C ARG A 77 3.91 -12.70 -3.22
N TYR A 78 4.25 -12.44 -1.96
CA TYR A 78 4.68 -13.49 -1.05
C TYR A 78 3.48 -14.33 -0.57
N PRO A 79 3.69 -15.57 -0.08
CA PRO A 79 2.59 -16.44 0.37
C PRO A 79 1.70 -15.86 1.48
N ASN A 80 2.23 -14.89 2.22
CA ASN A 80 1.53 -14.18 3.28
C ASN A 80 0.76 -12.95 2.77
N TYR A 81 0.76 -12.62 1.48
CA TYR A 81 -0.01 -11.52 0.89
C TYR A 81 -1.50 -11.81 0.99
N ARG A 82 -2.29 -10.82 1.42
CA ARG A 82 -3.75 -10.85 1.37
C ARG A 82 -4.28 -9.54 0.84
N GLN A 83 -5.40 -9.62 0.14
CA GLN A 83 -6.19 -8.49 -0.29
C GLN A 83 -7.56 -8.61 0.38
N ILE A 84 -8.04 -7.52 0.97
CA ILE A 84 -9.37 -7.47 1.57
C ILE A 84 -10.17 -6.35 0.91
N ARG A 85 -11.49 -6.49 0.99
CA ARG A 85 -12.43 -5.44 0.66
C ARG A 85 -13.10 -4.92 1.92
N ILE A 86 -12.94 -3.64 2.20
CA ILE A 86 -13.60 -2.93 3.30
C ILE A 86 -14.94 -2.42 2.79
N LEU A 87 -16.04 -2.79 3.46
CA LEU A 87 -17.37 -2.27 3.19
C LEU A 87 -17.68 -1.16 4.20
N PHE A 88 -18.16 -0.02 3.71
CA PHE A 88 -18.52 1.14 4.53
C PHE A 88 -20.03 1.22 4.79
N ASP A 89 -20.43 2.20 5.61
CA ASP A 89 -21.81 2.49 5.99
C ASP A 89 -22.65 3.07 4.85
N ASP A 90 -22.02 3.69 3.86
CA ASP A 90 -22.63 4.17 2.61
C ASP A 90 -22.69 3.10 1.51
N ASP A 91 -22.46 1.83 1.87
CA ASP A 91 -22.34 0.67 0.97
C ASP A 91 -21.21 0.79 -0.07
N SER A 92 -20.33 1.79 0.05
CA SER A 92 -19.13 1.86 -0.77
C SER A 92 -18.09 0.83 -0.32
N GLU A 93 -17.19 0.48 -1.24
CA GLU A 93 -16.16 -0.52 -0.99
C GLU A 93 -14.76 0.06 -1.26
N HIS A 94 -13.77 -0.43 -0.52
CA HIS A 94 -12.35 -0.10 -0.73
C HIS A 94 -11.49 -1.35 -0.62
N SER A 95 -10.69 -1.62 -1.65
CA SER A 95 -9.74 -2.74 -1.63
C SER A 95 -8.41 -2.29 -1.05
N THR A 96 -7.87 -3.08 -0.12
CA THR A 96 -6.54 -2.85 0.46
C THR A 96 -5.81 -4.16 0.67
N HIS A 97 -4.50 -4.09 0.88
CA HIS A 97 -3.62 -5.24 1.08
C HIS A 97 -2.96 -5.22 2.46
N LEU A 98 -2.74 -6.41 3.01
CA LEU A 98 -2.09 -6.66 4.29
C LEU A 98 -1.51 -8.08 4.36
N CYS A 99 -0.82 -8.43 5.45
CA CYS A 99 -0.35 -9.79 5.64
C CYS A 99 -1.42 -10.70 6.25
N ALA A 100 -1.36 -11.99 5.90
CA ALA A 100 -2.24 -13.03 6.42
C ALA A 100 -2.23 -13.11 7.95
N THR A 101 -1.08 -12.86 8.59
CA THR A 101 -0.97 -12.85 10.05
C THR A 101 -1.81 -11.76 10.70
N CYS A 102 -1.83 -10.55 10.11
CA CYS A 102 -2.67 -9.46 10.62
C CYS A 102 -4.15 -9.73 10.34
N LEU A 103 -4.47 -10.30 9.18
CA LEU A 103 -5.83 -10.68 8.84
C LEU A 103 -6.40 -11.74 9.80
N ASN A 104 -5.63 -12.80 10.07
CA ASN A 104 -6.04 -13.92 10.93
C ASN A 104 -6.25 -13.53 12.40
N LYS A 105 -5.69 -12.40 12.85
CA LYS A 105 -5.93 -11.88 14.21
C LYS A 105 -7.32 -11.26 14.37
N GLY A 106 -8.04 -11.03 13.27
CA GLY A 106 -9.29 -10.29 13.24
C GLY A 106 -9.03 -8.79 13.30
N LEU A 107 -9.51 -8.06 12.30
CA LEU A 107 -9.36 -6.62 12.22
C LEU A 107 -10.46 -5.90 13.01
N THR A 108 -10.07 -4.95 13.85
CA THR A 108 -11.01 -4.04 14.52
C THR A 108 -11.49 -2.95 13.55
N PRO A 109 -12.66 -2.32 13.80
CA PRO A 109 -13.10 -1.17 13.02
C PRO A 109 -12.06 -0.04 12.96
N SER A 110 -11.34 0.21 14.05
CA SER A 110 -10.26 1.20 14.09
C SER A 110 -9.07 0.81 13.19
N GLN A 111 -8.72 -0.46 13.10
CA GLN A 111 -7.69 -0.94 12.18
C GLN A 111 -8.12 -0.82 10.72
N LEU A 112 -9.40 -1.04 10.40
CA LEU A 112 -9.94 -0.82 9.07
C LEU A 112 -9.87 0.68 8.67
N GLU A 113 -10.21 1.59 9.59
CA GLU A 113 -10.06 3.04 9.37
C GLU A 113 -8.58 3.40 9.13
N ILE A 114 -7.65 2.81 9.89
CA ILE A 114 -6.21 3.01 9.70
C ILE A 114 -5.76 2.54 8.32
N LEU A 115 -6.12 1.30 7.92
CA LEU A 115 -5.75 0.73 6.62
C LEU A 115 -6.22 1.63 5.48
N TYR A 116 -7.47 2.06 5.55
CA TYR A 116 -8.07 2.92 4.57
C TYR A 116 -7.41 4.31 4.52
N CYS A 117 -7.18 4.95 5.67
CA CYS A 117 -6.45 6.22 5.74
C CYS A 117 -5.04 6.11 5.14
N CYS A 118 -4.36 4.98 5.32
CA CYS A 118 -3.03 4.75 4.74
C CYS A 118 -3.07 4.72 3.22
N ASP A 119 -4.07 4.07 2.62
CA ASP A 119 -4.22 4.04 1.15
C ASP A 119 -4.52 5.42 0.59
N ILE A 120 -5.42 6.17 1.23
CA ILE A 120 -5.70 7.55 0.81
C ILE A 120 -4.46 8.42 0.92
N ALA A 121 -3.72 8.35 2.03
CA ALA A 121 -2.48 9.11 2.20
C ALA A 121 -1.43 8.75 1.14
N GLN A 122 -1.34 7.47 0.77
CA GLN A 122 -0.47 7.01 -0.31
C GLN A 122 -0.90 7.58 -1.66
N TRP A 123 -2.18 7.53 -2.01
CA TRP A 123 -2.68 8.09 -3.28
C TRP A 123 -2.44 9.60 -3.38
N LEU A 124 -2.64 10.34 -2.30
CA LEU A 124 -2.33 11.78 -2.25
C LEU A 124 -0.83 12.02 -2.51
N HIS A 125 0.04 11.21 -1.89
CA HIS A 125 1.48 11.32 -2.10
C HIS A 125 1.91 10.96 -3.53
N GLU A 126 1.36 9.90 -4.11
CA GLU A 126 1.64 9.47 -5.48
C GLU A 126 1.19 10.52 -6.50
N ASP A 127 0.04 11.16 -6.28
CA ASP A 127 -0.44 12.26 -7.13
C ASP A 127 0.44 13.50 -7.04
N ASP A 128 0.88 13.90 -5.83
CA ASP A 128 1.82 15.01 -5.65
C ASP A 128 3.13 14.79 -6.41
N GLN A 129 3.50 13.52 -6.68
CA GLN A 129 4.67 13.14 -7.48
C GLN A 129 4.36 12.94 -8.97
N GLY A 130 3.10 13.11 -9.41
CA GLY A 130 2.66 12.83 -10.77
C GLY A 130 2.66 11.33 -11.14
N LEU A 131 2.66 10.46 -10.14
CA LEU A 131 2.69 8.99 -10.26
C LEU A 131 1.31 8.35 -10.01
N GLY A 132 0.32 9.13 -9.58
CA GLY A 132 -1.03 8.67 -9.28
C GLY A 132 -1.92 8.48 -10.53
N PRO A 133 -2.96 7.64 -10.45
CA PRO A 133 -4.01 7.59 -11.47
C PRO A 133 -4.79 8.93 -11.47
N ASP A 134 -5.17 9.43 -12.66
CA ASP A 134 -5.87 10.72 -12.91
C ASP A 134 -6.66 11.27 -11.69
N ALA A 135 -5.98 12.02 -10.83
CA ALA A 135 -6.38 12.19 -9.44
C ALA A 135 -7.37 13.34 -9.20
N GLN A 136 -7.69 14.11 -10.25
CA GLN A 136 -8.58 15.27 -10.15
C GLN A 136 -9.96 14.93 -9.59
N ASN A 137 -10.45 13.70 -9.81
CA ASN A 137 -11.73 13.23 -9.24
C ASN A 137 -11.61 12.69 -7.80
N LEU A 138 -10.45 12.14 -7.42
CA LEU A 138 -10.20 11.61 -6.08
C LEU A 138 -9.97 12.73 -5.06
N PHE A 139 -9.19 13.77 -5.42
CA PHE A 139 -8.91 14.90 -4.52
C PHE A 139 -10.14 15.74 -4.18
N ARG A 140 -11.06 15.92 -5.14
CA ARG A 140 -12.31 16.68 -4.89
C ARG A 140 -13.15 16.02 -3.79
N ASN A 141 -13.06 14.69 -3.68
CA ASN A 141 -13.87 13.89 -2.75
C ASN A 141 -13.08 13.37 -1.55
N ALA A 142 -11.75 13.43 -1.54
CA ALA A 142 -10.89 12.88 -0.48
C ALA A 142 -11.34 13.22 0.96
N PRO A 143 -11.74 14.46 1.29
CA PRO A 143 -12.29 14.77 2.61
C PRO A 143 -13.57 13.99 2.94
N GLN A 144 -14.49 13.85 1.97
CA GLN A 144 -15.73 13.08 2.13
C GLN A 144 -15.44 11.58 2.26
N LEU A 145 -14.45 11.10 1.50
CA LEU A 145 -14.03 9.72 1.51
C LEU A 145 -13.46 9.32 2.89
N MET A 146 -12.86 10.24 3.67
CA MET A 146 -12.27 9.96 5.00
C MET A 146 -13.28 9.91 6.17
N HIS A 147 -14.55 10.27 5.93
CA HIS A 147 -15.61 10.23 6.95
C HIS A 147 -16.42 8.94 6.96
N ARG A 148 -16.16 8.04 6.02
CA ARG A 148 -16.84 6.75 5.87
C ARG A 148 -16.49 5.82 7.03
N LYS A 149 -17.49 5.19 7.64
CA LYS A 149 -17.26 4.28 8.78
C LYS A 149 -17.19 2.84 8.31
N PRO A 150 -16.08 2.12 8.56
CA PRO A 150 -15.98 0.71 8.21
C PRO A 150 -17.08 -0.11 8.93
N LYS A 151 -17.85 -0.87 8.15
CA LYS A 151 -18.92 -1.75 8.63
C LYS A 151 -18.44 -3.20 8.75
N SER A 152 -17.77 -3.71 7.72
CA SER A 152 -17.23 -5.07 7.67
C SER A 152 -16.08 -5.15 6.66
N TYR A 153 -15.47 -6.34 6.55
CA TYR A 153 -14.51 -6.64 5.49
C TYR A 153 -14.64 -8.09 5.02
N TYR A 154 -14.15 -8.37 3.81
CA TYR A 154 -14.12 -9.69 3.20
C TYR A 154 -12.71 -9.98 2.66
N ASP A 155 -12.22 -11.20 2.85
CA ASP A 155 -10.96 -11.68 2.26
C ASP A 155 -11.18 -12.01 0.78
N GLU A 156 -10.42 -11.37 -0.10
CA GLU A 156 -10.44 -11.69 -1.52
C GLU A 156 -9.44 -12.83 -1.77
N LYS A 157 -9.92 -13.93 -2.35
CA LYS A 157 -9.03 -15.01 -2.81
C LYS A 157 -8.14 -14.46 -3.92
N VAL A 158 -6.89 -14.21 -3.60
CA VAL A 158 -5.87 -13.81 -4.58
C VAL A 158 -5.10 -15.05 -5.02
N GLU A 159 -5.12 -15.35 -6.32
CA GLU A 159 -4.23 -16.34 -6.90
C GLU A 159 -2.80 -15.79 -6.90
N LEU A 160 -1.87 -16.58 -6.36
CA LEU A 160 -0.44 -16.26 -6.41
C LEU A 160 0.05 -16.65 -7.81
N GLY A 161 0.37 -15.63 -8.62
CA GLY A 161 0.98 -15.78 -9.94
C GLY A 161 2.49 -15.85 -9.88
#